data_AF-A0A919WNP7-F1
#
_entry.id   AF-A0A919WNP7-F1
#
_cell.length_a   1.000
_cell.length_b   1.000
_cell.length_c   1.000
_cell.angle_alpha   90.00
_cell.angle_beta   90.00
_cell.angle_gamma   90.00
#
_symmetry.space_group_name_H-M   'P 1'
#
loop_
_entity.id
_entity.type
_entity.pdbx_description
1 polymer ?
#
loop_
_entity_poly.entity_id
_entity_poly.type
_entity_poly.pdbx_seq_one_letter_code
_entity_poly.pdbx_strand_id
1 'polypeptide(L)'
;MSSELLDALIILEKEKGISREVLIEAIEAALVSAYKRNFNQAQNVRVDLNLGSGTMRVFARKDVVEEVFDSRLEISIDEAKKINPAYEIEDVVELEVTPKDFGRIAAQTAKQVVTQRVREAERGIIYSEFIDREDDIMTGIVQRYDSKFIYVSLGKIEAILPQSEQMPNEVYKPHDRIKVYITKVEKTTKGPQIYVSRTHPGLLKRLFEIEVPEIYDGTVELRSVAREAGDRSKISVSTEYPEVDPVGSCVGPKGTRVQAIVDELKGEKIDIVEWSTDPKVFVANALSPSKVLEVIIDEEDKATTVIVPDYQLSLAIGKRGQNARLAAKLTGWKIDIKSETDARDAGIYPLNDDLFFEEEDTSESTFDLSEDEIE
;
A
#
# COMPACT_ATOMS: atom_id res chain seq x y z
N MET A 1 13.96 -18.94 -39.72
CA MET A 1 14.04 -17.49 -39.46
C MET A 1 12.73 -16.75 -39.73
N SER A 2 12.05 -16.87 -40.89
CA SER A 2 10.78 -16.11 -41.12
C SER A 2 9.56 -16.66 -40.37
N SER A 3 9.39 -17.99 -40.27
CA SER A 3 8.29 -18.56 -39.47
C SER A 3 8.50 -18.34 -37.96
N GLU A 4 9.74 -18.46 -37.49
CA GLU A 4 10.08 -18.34 -36.07
C GLU A 4 9.76 -16.96 -35.47
N LEU A 5 9.90 -15.87 -36.25
CA LEU A 5 9.54 -14.52 -35.80
C LEU A 5 8.01 -14.37 -35.68
N LEU A 6 7.27 -14.89 -36.66
CA LEU A 6 5.81 -14.86 -36.66
C LEU A 6 5.24 -15.72 -35.52
N ASP A 7 5.78 -16.92 -35.34
CA ASP A 7 5.43 -17.83 -34.25
C ASP A 7 5.72 -17.18 -32.89
N ALA A 8 6.88 -16.52 -32.74
CA ALA A 8 7.21 -15.78 -31.52
C ALA A 8 6.25 -14.61 -31.24
N LEU A 9 5.82 -13.87 -32.26
CA LEU A 9 4.84 -12.79 -32.09
C LEU A 9 3.46 -13.34 -31.67
N ILE A 10 3.04 -14.49 -32.22
CA ILE A 10 1.79 -15.17 -31.85
C ILE A 10 1.85 -15.65 -30.38
N ILE A 11 2.99 -16.20 -29.96
CA ILE A 11 3.21 -16.62 -28.58
C ILE A 11 3.14 -15.41 -27.64
N LEU A 12 3.80 -14.29 -27.99
CA LEU A 12 3.79 -13.07 -27.20
C LEU A 12 2.39 -12.46 -27.06
N GLU A 13 1.60 -12.49 -28.13
CA GLU A 13 0.21 -12.04 -28.11
C GLU A 13 -0.64 -12.91 -27.17
N LYS A 14 -0.46 -14.24 -27.22
CA LYS A 14 -1.22 -15.18 -26.40
C LYS A 14 -0.82 -15.17 -24.92
N GLU A 15 0.48 -15.08 -24.62
CA GLU A 15 0.99 -15.18 -23.24
C GLU A 15 1.05 -13.84 -22.52
N LYS A 16 1.33 -12.74 -23.22
CA LYS A 16 1.59 -11.41 -22.63
C LYS A 16 0.53 -10.38 -23.00
N GLY A 17 -0.43 -10.72 -23.86
CA GLY A 17 -1.52 -9.83 -24.27
C GLY A 17 -1.06 -8.63 -25.10
N ILE A 18 0.13 -8.71 -25.71
CA ILE A 18 0.67 -7.64 -26.56
C ILE A 18 0.19 -7.87 -27.98
N SER A 19 -0.69 -7.01 -28.49
CA SER A 19 -1.20 -7.13 -29.85
C SER A 19 -0.05 -7.10 -30.86
N ARG A 20 -0.10 -8.02 -31.83
CA ARG A 20 0.92 -8.13 -32.87
C ARG A 20 1.11 -6.82 -33.65
N GLU A 21 0.03 -6.11 -33.95
CA GLU A 21 0.05 -4.85 -34.72
C GLU A 21 0.90 -3.78 -34.03
N VAL A 22 0.69 -3.56 -32.74
CA VAL A 22 1.48 -2.60 -31.93
C VAL A 22 2.97 -2.97 -31.88
N LEU A 23 3.31 -4.26 -31.90
CA LEU A 23 4.70 -4.70 -31.96
C LEU A 23 5.33 -4.40 -33.32
N ILE A 24 4.60 -4.63 -34.41
CA ILE A 24 5.07 -4.34 -35.78
C ILE A 24 5.32 -2.85 -35.95
N GLU A 25 4.35 -2.01 -35.59
CA GLU A 25 4.49 -0.56 -35.67
C GLU A 25 5.67 -0.05 -34.85
N ALA A 26 5.88 -0.60 -33.64
CA ALA A 26 7.01 -0.26 -32.80
C ALA A 26 8.35 -0.67 -33.42
N ILE A 27 8.41 -1.85 -34.05
CA ILE A 27 9.61 -2.33 -34.75
C ILE A 27 9.88 -1.44 -35.97
N GLU A 28 8.89 -1.13 -36.79
CA GLU A 28 9.03 -0.24 -37.95
C GLU A 28 9.53 1.15 -37.56
N ALA A 29 8.93 1.78 -36.55
CA ALA A 29 9.36 3.08 -36.04
C ALA A 29 10.81 3.08 -35.52
N ALA A 30 11.21 2.01 -34.83
CA ALA A 30 12.57 1.85 -34.35
C ALA A 30 13.57 1.59 -35.48
N LEU A 31 13.18 0.85 -36.52
CA LEU A 31 13.99 0.59 -37.70
C LEU A 31 14.20 1.87 -38.53
N VAL A 32 13.16 2.69 -38.71
CA VAL A 32 13.29 4.03 -39.31
C VAL A 32 14.31 4.86 -38.52
N SER A 33 14.21 4.86 -37.18
CA SER A 33 15.14 5.58 -36.31
C SER A 33 16.58 5.02 -36.39
N ALA A 34 16.74 3.70 -36.48
CA ALA A 34 18.03 3.05 -36.65
C ALA A 34 18.65 3.35 -38.01
N TYR A 35 17.85 3.43 -39.07
CA TYR A 35 18.28 3.82 -40.41
C TYR A 35 18.81 5.26 -40.41
N LYS A 36 18.02 6.21 -39.87
CA LYS A 36 18.41 7.64 -39.80
C LYS A 36 19.75 7.84 -39.10
N ARG A 37 19.97 7.16 -37.97
CA ARG A 37 21.19 7.27 -37.17
C ARG A 37 22.44 6.68 -37.83
N ASN A 38 22.29 5.60 -38.60
CA ASN A 38 23.43 4.89 -39.18
C ASN A 38 23.76 5.31 -40.61
N PHE A 39 22.79 5.82 -41.38
CA PHE A 39 22.94 6.01 -42.83
C PHE A 39 22.78 7.45 -43.32
N ASN A 40 22.49 8.43 -42.47
CA ASN A 40 22.66 9.89 -42.66
C ASN A 40 22.25 10.54 -44.01
N GLN A 41 21.49 9.86 -44.88
CA GLN A 41 21.24 10.29 -46.27
C GLN A 41 19.77 10.63 -46.57
N ALA A 42 18.79 10.21 -45.74
CA ALA A 42 17.38 10.52 -45.97
C ALA A 42 16.64 10.75 -44.64
N GLN A 43 15.93 11.89 -44.53
CA GLN A 43 15.10 12.18 -43.35
C GLN A 43 13.70 11.58 -43.44
N ASN A 44 13.19 11.30 -44.64
CA ASN A 44 11.87 10.73 -44.86
C ASN A 44 12.00 9.29 -45.39
N VAL A 45 11.87 8.32 -44.49
CA VAL A 45 12.13 6.91 -44.78
C VAL A 45 11.00 6.07 -44.19
N ARG A 46 10.45 5.19 -45.01
CA ARG A 46 9.49 4.16 -44.62
C ARG A 46 10.19 2.81 -44.61
N VAL A 47 9.95 2.02 -43.59
CA VAL A 47 10.37 0.61 -43.55
C VAL A 47 9.12 -0.23 -43.79
N ASP A 48 9.22 -1.19 -44.70
CA ASP A 48 8.18 -2.18 -44.98
C ASP A 48 8.68 -3.54 -44.48
N LEU A 49 7.98 -4.10 -43.48
CA LEU A 49 8.32 -5.37 -42.87
C LEU A 49 7.32 -6.44 -43.30
N ASN A 50 7.74 -7.35 -44.18
CA ASN A 50 6.92 -8.51 -44.52
C ASN A 50 7.22 -9.67 -43.57
N LEU A 51 6.26 -9.97 -42.69
CA LEU A 51 6.40 -11.00 -41.66
C LEU A 51 6.32 -12.44 -42.19
N GLY A 52 5.61 -12.66 -43.30
CA GLY A 52 5.46 -14.00 -43.89
C GLY A 52 6.74 -14.46 -44.61
N SER A 53 7.39 -13.55 -45.33
CA SER A 53 8.67 -13.81 -46.00
C SER A 53 9.88 -13.49 -45.10
N GLY A 54 9.69 -12.73 -44.02
CA GLY A 54 10.77 -12.19 -43.19
C GLY A 54 11.64 -11.16 -43.91
N THR A 55 11.20 -10.64 -45.06
CA THR A 55 11.93 -9.65 -45.84
C THR A 55 11.60 -8.25 -45.37
N MET A 56 12.64 -7.43 -45.20
CA MET A 56 12.50 -6.04 -44.78
C MET A 56 13.08 -5.14 -45.88
N ARG A 57 12.29 -4.17 -46.31
CA ARG A 57 12.67 -3.18 -47.31
C ARG A 57 12.62 -1.78 -46.73
N VAL A 58 13.51 -0.93 -47.19
CA VAL A 58 13.59 0.47 -46.79
C VAL A 58 13.34 1.33 -48.01
N PHE A 59 12.35 2.20 -47.93
CA PHE A 59 11.96 3.11 -48.98
C PHE A 59 12.23 4.56 -48.56
N ALA A 60 13.00 5.30 -49.35
CA ALA A 60 13.11 6.74 -49.22
C ALA A 60 11.91 7.39 -49.89
N ARG A 61 11.22 8.27 -49.16
CA ARG A 61 10.09 9.06 -49.68
C ARG A 61 10.62 10.38 -50.19
N LYS A 62 10.32 10.68 -51.45
CA LYS A 62 10.65 11.95 -52.08
C LYS A 62 9.41 12.60 -52.66
N ASP A 63 9.27 13.90 -52.45
CA ASP A 63 8.17 14.69 -52.97
C ASP A 63 8.45 15.09 -54.42
N VAL A 64 7.46 14.95 -55.29
CA VAL A 64 7.57 15.29 -56.71
C VAL A 64 7.39 16.80 -56.87
N VAL A 65 8.43 17.46 -57.36
CA VAL A 65 8.47 18.92 -57.55
C VAL A 65 8.90 19.27 -58.97
N GLU A 66 8.60 20.51 -59.38
CA GLU A 66 9.00 21.03 -60.69
C GLU A 66 10.49 21.41 -60.70
N GLU A 67 10.95 22.13 -59.67
CA GLU A 67 12.36 22.47 -59.46
C GLU A 67 12.86 21.84 -58.15
N VAL A 68 13.98 21.09 -58.22
CA VAL A 68 14.57 20.39 -57.06
C VAL A 68 15.52 21.31 -56.32
N PHE A 69 15.21 21.62 -55.06
CA PHE A 69 16.05 22.39 -54.14
C PHE A 69 16.85 21.48 -53.20
N ASP A 70 16.26 20.38 -52.73
CA ASP A 70 16.95 19.34 -51.94
C ASP A 70 16.79 17.96 -52.57
N SER A 71 17.83 17.49 -53.28
CA SER A 71 17.85 16.18 -53.95
C SER A 71 17.68 14.97 -53.02
N ARG A 72 17.74 15.17 -51.69
CA ARG A 72 17.49 14.12 -50.70
C ARG A 72 16.01 13.94 -50.38
N LEU A 73 15.23 15.02 -50.46
CA LEU A 73 13.81 15.06 -50.11
C LEU A 73 12.90 15.17 -51.35
N GLU A 74 13.44 15.65 -52.46
CA GLU A 74 12.69 15.99 -53.65
C GLU A 74 13.18 15.21 -54.88
N ILE A 75 12.27 14.98 -55.82
CA ILE A 75 12.54 14.39 -57.14
C ILE A 75 11.84 15.21 -58.21
N SER A 76 12.48 15.43 -59.36
CA SER A 76 11.84 16.16 -60.45
C SER A 76 10.71 15.34 -61.08
N ILE A 77 9.69 16.00 -61.60
CA ILE A 77 8.58 15.34 -62.31
C ILE A 77 9.08 14.45 -63.47
N ASP A 78 10.14 14.87 -64.17
CA ASP A 78 10.74 14.12 -65.27
C ASP A 78 11.41 12.83 -64.79
N GLU A 79 12.03 12.84 -63.61
CA GLU A 79 12.61 11.63 -63.01
C GLU A 79 11.55 10.73 -62.38
N ALA A 80 10.54 11.30 -61.73
CA ALA A 80 9.40 10.56 -61.20
C ALA A 80 8.65 9.80 -62.31
N LYS A 81 8.37 10.46 -63.44
CA LYS A 81 7.67 9.85 -64.59
C LYS A 81 8.44 8.71 -65.26
N LYS A 82 9.77 8.65 -65.12
CA LYS A 82 10.58 7.51 -65.59
C LYS A 82 10.34 6.24 -64.77
N ILE A 83 9.95 6.39 -63.50
CA ILE A 83 9.66 5.26 -62.60
C ILE A 83 8.24 4.78 -62.84
N ASN A 84 7.27 5.70 -62.85
CA ASN A 84 5.89 5.43 -63.22
C ASN A 84 5.28 6.64 -63.93
N PRO A 85 4.74 6.49 -65.16
CA PRO A 85 4.13 7.60 -65.90
C PRO A 85 2.95 8.28 -65.20
N ALA A 86 2.36 7.64 -64.19
CA ALA A 86 1.20 8.14 -63.46
C ALA A 86 1.52 9.16 -62.35
N TYR A 87 2.80 9.44 -62.06
CA TYR A 87 3.16 10.42 -61.03
C TYR A 87 2.92 11.88 -61.50
N GLU A 88 2.27 12.66 -60.64
CA GLU A 88 2.00 14.08 -60.80
C GLU A 88 2.82 14.93 -59.80
N ILE A 89 2.79 16.26 -59.96
CA ILE A 89 3.41 17.18 -58.99
C ILE A 89 2.66 17.04 -57.66
N GLU A 90 3.37 17.14 -56.54
CA GLU A 90 2.87 16.90 -55.17
C GLU A 90 2.68 15.42 -54.78
N ASP A 91 2.90 14.46 -55.68
CA ASP A 91 2.94 13.05 -55.32
C ASP A 91 4.20 12.68 -54.51
N VAL A 92 4.15 11.53 -53.82
CA VAL A 92 5.30 10.98 -53.08
C VAL A 92 5.80 9.72 -53.78
N VAL A 93 7.05 9.75 -54.24
CA VAL A 93 7.73 8.59 -54.82
C VAL A 93 8.47 7.82 -53.72
N GLU A 94 8.29 6.50 -53.69
CA GLU A 94 9.02 5.58 -52.80
C GLU A 94 10.16 4.89 -53.58
N LEU A 95 11.41 5.19 -53.22
CA LEU A 95 12.62 4.59 -53.81
C LEU A 95 13.25 3.57 -52.85
N GLU A 96 13.46 2.33 -53.30
CA GLU A 96 14.11 1.31 -52.45
C GLU A 96 15.60 1.65 -52.23
N VAL A 97 15.98 1.85 -50.97
CA VAL A 97 17.33 2.26 -50.54
C VAL A 97 17.93 1.31 -49.51
N THR A 98 17.44 0.07 -49.46
CA THR A 98 17.84 -0.96 -48.48
C THR A 98 19.35 -1.27 -48.55
N PRO A 99 20.14 -0.94 -47.51
CA PRO A 99 21.57 -1.26 -47.48
C PRO A 99 21.81 -2.77 -47.26
N LYS A 100 22.90 -3.31 -47.81
CA LYS A 100 23.24 -4.75 -47.70
C LYS A 100 23.40 -5.23 -46.24
N ASP A 101 23.96 -4.41 -45.36
CA ASP A 101 24.20 -4.75 -43.95
C ASP A 101 23.01 -4.40 -43.02
N PHE A 102 21.94 -3.82 -43.57
CA PHE A 102 20.82 -3.32 -42.78
C PHE A 102 20.06 -4.44 -42.07
N GLY A 103 20.05 -5.65 -42.63
CA GLY A 103 19.42 -6.82 -42.00
C GLY A 103 19.95 -7.14 -40.60
N ARG A 104 21.27 -7.01 -40.38
CA ARG A 104 21.88 -7.27 -39.06
C ARG A 104 21.48 -6.20 -38.03
N ILE A 105 21.55 -4.94 -38.43
CA ILE A 105 21.17 -3.79 -37.59
C ILE A 105 19.68 -3.89 -37.23
N ALA A 106 18.86 -4.27 -38.19
CA ALA A 106 17.44 -4.43 -38.00
C ALA A 106 17.09 -5.57 -37.06
N ALA A 107 17.73 -6.74 -37.20
CA ALA A 107 17.52 -7.85 -36.29
C ALA A 107 17.86 -7.48 -34.83
N GLN A 108 18.97 -6.75 -34.61
CA GLN A 108 19.36 -6.27 -33.28
C GLN A 108 18.35 -5.23 -32.73
N THR A 109 17.93 -4.30 -33.58
CA THR A 109 16.95 -3.26 -33.21
C THR A 109 15.59 -3.88 -32.89
N ALA A 110 15.10 -4.78 -33.73
CA ALA A 110 13.85 -5.50 -33.52
C ALA A 110 13.89 -6.29 -32.21
N LYS A 111 14.98 -7.01 -31.91
CA LYS A 111 15.18 -7.70 -30.63
C LYS A 111 15.09 -6.73 -29.44
N GLN A 112 15.74 -5.58 -29.52
CA GLN A 112 15.69 -4.56 -28.48
C GLN A 112 14.27 -4.01 -28.27
N VAL A 113 13.54 -3.73 -29.34
CA VAL A 113 12.16 -3.21 -29.28
C VAL A 113 11.22 -4.26 -28.68
N VAL A 114 11.29 -5.49 -29.16
CA VAL A 114 10.47 -6.60 -28.64
C VAL A 114 10.74 -6.80 -27.16
N THR A 115 12.01 -6.92 -26.75
CA THR A 115 12.35 -7.07 -25.33
C THR A 115 11.92 -5.89 -24.48
N GLN A 116 11.96 -4.66 -25.01
CA GLN A 116 11.45 -3.49 -24.31
C GLN A 116 9.93 -3.52 -24.14
N ARG A 117 9.18 -3.83 -25.22
CA ARG A 117 7.71 -3.95 -25.19
C ARG A 117 7.25 -5.06 -24.26
N VAL A 118 7.94 -6.19 -24.26
CA VAL A 118 7.68 -7.29 -23.31
C VAL A 118 7.85 -6.81 -21.88
N ARG A 119 8.95 -6.11 -21.57
CA ARG A 119 9.16 -5.54 -20.22
C ARG A 119 8.09 -4.51 -19.84
N GLU A 120 7.64 -3.68 -20.78
CA GLU A 120 6.58 -2.69 -20.54
C GLU A 120 5.24 -3.36 -20.22
N ALA A 121 4.87 -4.40 -20.98
CA ALA A 121 3.66 -5.18 -20.73
C ALA A 121 3.71 -5.90 -19.38
N GLU A 122 4.85 -6.54 -19.07
CA GLU A 122 5.06 -7.19 -17.76
C GLU A 122 4.93 -6.20 -16.60
N ARG A 123 5.49 -5.00 -16.73
CA ARG A 123 5.35 -3.93 -15.73
C ARG A 123 3.90 -3.50 -15.54
N GLY A 124 3.12 -3.44 -16.63
CA GLY A 124 1.69 -3.13 -16.58
C GLY A 124 0.90 -4.17 -15.79
N ILE A 125 1.12 -5.45 -16.10
CA ILE A 125 0.46 -6.58 -15.43
C ILE A 125 0.81 -6.62 -13.94
N ILE A 126 2.09 -6.44 -13.60
CA ILE A 126 2.54 -6.41 -12.20
C ILE A 126 1.87 -5.25 -11.46
N TYR A 127 1.82 -4.05 -12.04
CA TYR A 127 1.16 -2.92 -11.38
C TYR A 127 -0.31 -3.22 -11.04
N SER A 128 -1.08 -3.75 -12.01
CA SER A 128 -2.47 -4.12 -11.77
C SER A 128 -2.65 -5.23 -10.73
N GLU A 129 -1.72 -6.19 -10.66
CA GLU A 129 -1.81 -7.28 -9.68
C GLU A 129 -1.55 -6.80 -8.24
N PHE A 130 -0.65 -5.84 -8.06
CA PHE A 130 -0.25 -5.38 -6.73
C PHE A 130 -1.03 -4.18 -6.21
N ILE A 131 -1.62 -3.35 -7.08
CA ILE A 131 -2.48 -2.25 -6.62
C ILE A 131 -3.72 -2.78 -5.90
N ASP A 132 -4.29 -3.90 -6.35
CA ASP A 132 -5.41 -4.58 -5.69
C ASP A 132 -5.01 -5.24 -4.35
N ARG A 133 -3.71 -5.37 -4.10
CA ARG A 133 -3.11 -5.91 -2.86
C ARG A 133 -2.45 -4.84 -2.00
N GLU A 134 -2.72 -3.57 -2.29
CA GLU A 134 -2.39 -2.49 -1.35
C GLU A 134 -3.08 -2.77 -0.01
N ASP A 135 -2.40 -2.45 1.09
CA ASP A 135 -2.86 -2.73 2.45
C ASP A 135 -3.03 -4.23 2.80
N ASP A 136 -2.32 -5.12 2.09
CA ASP A 136 -2.29 -6.56 2.36
C ASP A 136 -0.93 -7.05 2.86
N ILE A 137 -0.91 -8.24 3.45
CA ILE A 137 0.29 -8.93 3.92
C ILE A 137 0.77 -9.95 2.89
N MET A 138 2.07 -9.94 2.60
CA MET A 138 2.69 -10.92 1.72
C MET A 138 3.94 -11.52 2.33
N THR A 139 4.20 -12.78 2.03
CA THR A 139 5.48 -13.42 2.39
C THR A 139 6.48 -13.18 1.27
N GLY A 140 7.62 -12.59 1.62
CA GLY A 140 8.71 -12.33 0.71
C GLY A 140 10.03 -12.95 1.16
N ILE A 141 11.01 -12.97 0.26
CA ILE A 141 12.37 -13.45 0.52
C ILE A 141 13.33 -12.28 0.41
N VAL A 142 14.10 -12.02 1.46
CA VAL A 142 15.14 -10.99 1.44
C VAL A 142 16.20 -11.39 0.41
N GLN A 143 16.46 -10.56 -0.59
CA GLN A 143 17.48 -10.85 -1.60
C GLN A 143 18.79 -10.10 -1.33
N ARG A 144 18.71 -8.79 -1.20
CA ARG A 144 19.86 -7.91 -1.04
C ARG A 144 19.49 -6.69 -0.20
N TYR A 145 20.51 -6.01 0.32
CA TYR A 145 20.35 -4.77 1.07
C TYR A 145 21.38 -3.76 0.58
N ASP A 146 20.93 -2.52 0.46
CA ASP A 146 21.75 -1.33 0.29
C ASP A 146 21.89 -0.61 1.63
N SER A 147 22.58 0.53 1.67
CA SER A 147 22.70 1.34 2.89
C SER A 147 21.38 1.94 3.38
N LYS A 148 20.37 2.05 2.51
CA LYS A 148 19.07 2.71 2.80
C LYS A 148 17.86 1.78 2.70
N PHE A 149 17.97 0.69 1.94
CA PHE A 149 16.84 -0.13 1.54
C PHE A 149 17.19 -1.61 1.61
N ILE A 150 16.21 -2.43 1.98
CA ILE A 150 16.27 -3.88 1.82
C ILE A 150 15.34 -4.24 0.66
N TYR A 151 15.81 -5.09 -0.25
CA TYR A 151 15.00 -5.59 -1.36
C TYR A 151 14.46 -6.97 -1.02
N VAL A 152 13.15 -7.07 -1.05
CA VAL A 152 12.40 -8.27 -0.69
C VAL A 152 11.70 -8.79 -1.95
N SER A 153 12.03 -9.99 -2.39
CA SER A 153 11.35 -10.61 -3.53
C SER A 153 9.98 -11.13 -3.11
N LEU A 154 8.94 -10.67 -3.80
CA LEU A 154 7.56 -11.16 -3.69
C LEU A 154 7.26 -12.18 -4.80
N GLY A 155 8.28 -12.88 -5.30
CA GLY A 155 8.19 -13.84 -6.40
C GLY A 155 8.39 -13.20 -7.77
N LYS A 156 7.45 -12.35 -8.20
CA LYS A 156 7.49 -11.71 -9.55
C LYS A 156 8.29 -10.41 -9.60
N ILE A 157 8.40 -9.71 -8.48
CA ILE A 157 9.01 -8.38 -8.39
C ILE A 157 9.72 -8.19 -7.04
N GLU A 158 10.73 -7.31 -7.03
CA GLU A 158 11.40 -6.83 -5.83
C GLU A 158 10.60 -5.67 -5.21
N ALA A 159 10.16 -5.85 -3.98
CA ALA A 159 9.64 -4.79 -3.13
C ALA A 159 10.77 -4.14 -2.31
N ILE A 160 10.55 -2.89 -1.93
CA ILE A 160 11.50 -2.04 -1.23
C ILE A 160 11.03 -1.90 0.21
N LEU A 161 11.90 -2.26 1.16
CA LEU A 161 11.71 -2.08 2.61
C LEU A 161 12.65 -0.95 3.11
N PRO A 162 12.14 0.28 3.29
CA PRO A 162 12.90 1.42 3.80
C PRO A 162 13.42 1.22 5.22
N GLN A 163 14.53 1.85 5.58
CA GLN A 163 15.10 1.78 6.93
C GLN A 163 14.13 2.24 8.04
N SER A 164 13.28 3.23 7.77
CA SER A 164 12.26 3.71 8.72
C SER A 164 11.15 2.69 8.97
N GLU A 165 10.96 1.74 8.05
CA GLU A 165 9.90 0.72 8.08
C GLU A 165 10.41 -0.66 8.50
N GLN A 166 11.69 -0.75 8.87
CA GLN A 166 12.34 -1.95 9.38
C GLN A 166 12.11 -2.10 10.88
N MET A 167 11.94 -3.33 11.35
CA MET A 167 11.76 -3.61 12.76
C MET A 167 13.07 -3.38 13.54
N PRO A 168 13.07 -2.60 14.64
CA PRO A 168 14.29 -2.30 15.39
C PRO A 168 14.96 -3.53 16.03
N ASN A 169 14.18 -4.56 16.32
CA ASN A 169 14.59 -5.81 16.96
C ASN A 169 14.92 -6.93 15.95
N GLU A 170 14.83 -6.66 14.64
CA GLU A 170 15.09 -7.66 13.59
C GLU A 170 16.45 -7.47 12.93
N VAL A 171 17.07 -8.58 12.56
CA VAL A 171 18.25 -8.60 11.70
C VAL A 171 17.91 -9.38 10.46
N TYR A 172 17.85 -8.70 9.33
CA TYR A 172 17.53 -9.30 8.04
C TYR A 172 18.79 -9.87 7.39
N LYS A 173 18.78 -11.15 7.03
CA LYS A 173 19.83 -11.79 6.26
C LYS A 173 19.32 -12.16 4.87
N PRO A 174 20.21 -12.19 3.85
CA PRO A 174 19.83 -12.72 2.54
C PRO A 174 19.25 -14.13 2.67
N HIS A 175 18.17 -14.40 1.92
CA HIS A 175 17.37 -15.62 1.90
C HIS A 175 16.41 -15.82 3.09
N ASP A 176 16.33 -14.87 4.02
CA ASP A 176 15.31 -14.92 5.07
C ASP A 176 13.91 -14.77 4.46
N ARG A 177 12.97 -15.58 4.96
CA ARG A 177 11.55 -15.45 4.64
C ARG A 177 10.91 -14.54 5.68
N ILE A 178 10.33 -13.45 5.22
CA ILE A 178 9.71 -12.44 6.09
C ILE A 178 8.30 -12.12 5.59
N LYS A 179 7.35 -11.96 6.51
CA LYS A 179 6.03 -11.41 6.18
C LYS A 179 6.12 -9.90 6.18
N VAL A 180 5.68 -9.24 5.13
CA VAL A 180 5.72 -7.79 4.97
C VAL A 180 4.35 -7.25 4.61
N TYR A 181 4.06 -6.03 5.04
CA TYR A 181 2.83 -5.33 4.71
C TYR A 181 3.05 -4.38 3.54
N ILE A 182 2.22 -4.44 2.51
CA ILE A 182 2.31 -3.54 1.35
C ILE A 182 1.70 -2.20 1.75
N THR A 183 2.54 -1.16 1.84
CA THR A 183 2.09 0.19 2.24
C THR A 183 1.71 1.05 1.04
N LYS A 184 2.38 0.85 -0.10
CA LYS A 184 2.14 1.66 -1.29
C LYS A 184 2.63 0.98 -2.55
N VAL A 185 1.88 1.14 -3.64
CA VAL A 185 2.31 0.74 -4.99
C VAL A 185 2.39 1.96 -5.91
N GLU A 186 3.59 2.32 -6.37
CA GLU A 186 3.82 3.49 -7.22
C GLU A 186 4.19 3.10 -8.65
N LYS A 187 3.63 3.79 -9.63
CA LYS A 187 4.04 3.66 -11.04
C LYS A 187 5.16 4.65 -11.36
N THR A 188 6.38 4.15 -11.53
CA THR A 188 7.54 4.99 -11.90
C THR A 188 7.93 4.80 -13.37
N THR A 189 8.77 5.69 -13.90
CA THR A 189 9.33 5.57 -15.26
C THR A 189 10.16 4.30 -15.46
N LYS A 190 10.65 3.69 -14.37
CA LYS A 190 11.44 2.45 -14.39
C LYS A 190 10.59 1.20 -14.14
N GLY A 191 9.28 1.34 -13.94
CA GLY A 191 8.35 0.25 -13.60
C GLY A 191 7.61 0.49 -12.29
N PRO A 192 6.69 -0.41 -11.91
CA PRO A 192 6.04 -0.35 -10.60
C PRO A 192 7.09 -0.52 -9.49
N GLN A 193 6.97 0.27 -8.44
CA GLN A 193 7.73 0.13 -7.20
C GLN A 193 6.75 -0.18 -6.08
N ILE A 194 7.05 -1.24 -5.33
CA ILE A 194 6.21 -1.69 -4.22
C ILE A 194 6.96 -1.37 -2.94
N TYR A 195 6.36 -0.53 -2.11
CA TYR A 195 6.87 -0.23 -0.79
C TYR A 195 6.23 -1.16 0.22
N VAL A 196 7.06 -1.73 1.07
CA VAL A 196 6.62 -2.63 2.12
C VAL A 196 7.14 -2.18 3.47
N SER A 197 6.44 -2.60 4.52
CA SER A 197 6.76 -2.29 5.90
C SER A 197 6.67 -3.51 6.80
N ARG A 198 7.54 -3.54 7.81
CA ARG A 198 7.40 -4.42 8.97
C ARG A 198 6.88 -3.69 10.22
N THR A 199 6.99 -2.37 10.27
CA THR A 199 6.57 -1.56 11.45
C THR A 199 5.12 -1.08 11.40
N HIS A 200 4.49 -1.08 10.21
CA HIS A 200 3.16 -0.53 10.02
C HIS A 200 2.11 -1.26 10.89
N PRO A 201 1.14 -0.57 11.52
CA PRO A 201 0.08 -1.21 12.31
C PRO A 201 -0.76 -2.21 11.51
N GLY A 202 -0.92 -1.97 10.21
CA GLY A 202 -1.64 -2.87 9.30
C GLY A 202 -1.04 -4.28 9.23
N LEU A 203 0.28 -4.43 9.43
CA LEU A 203 0.90 -5.76 9.52
C LEU A 203 0.29 -6.57 10.67
N LEU A 204 0.16 -5.95 11.85
CA LEU A 204 -0.39 -6.62 13.03
C LEU A 204 -1.85 -7.01 12.80
N LYS A 205 -2.65 -6.12 12.21
CA LYS A 205 -4.05 -6.40 11.85
C LYS A 205 -4.15 -7.63 10.93
N ARG A 206 -3.38 -7.65 9.84
CA ARG A 206 -3.38 -8.79 8.90
C ARG A 206 -2.84 -10.08 9.49
N LEU A 207 -1.87 -10.01 10.42
CA LEU A 207 -1.41 -11.20 11.15
C LEU A 207 -2.52 -11.80 12.02
N PHE A 208 -3.31 -10.96 12.70
CA PHE A 208 -4.47 -11.41 13.46
C PHE A 208 -5.56 -12.00 12.57
N GLU A 209 -5.85 -11.39 11.41
CA GLU A 209 -6.80 -11.93 10.42
C GLU A 209 -6.38 -13.31 9.91
N ILE A 210 -5.08 -13.60 9.77
CA ILE A 210 -4.59 -14.92 9.35
C ILE A 210 -4.67 -15.95 10.49
N GLU A 211 -4.34 -15.54 11.71
CA GLU A 211 -4.20 -16.46 12.86
C GLU A 211 -5.54 -16.76 13.56
N VAL A 212 -6.50 -15.83 13.49
CA VAL A 212 -7.78 -15.89 14.23
C VAL A 212 -8.94 -16.01 13.23
N PRO A 213 -9.53 -17.22 13.05
CA PRO A 213 -10.65 -17.45 12.14
C PRO A 213 -11.85 -16.53 12.38
N GLU A 214 -12.13 -16.23 13.65
CA GLU A 214 -13.25 -15.37 14.07
C GLU A 214 -13.04 -13.91 13.63
N ILE A 215 -11.80 -13.47 13.41
CA ILE A 215 -11.52 -12.15 12.80
C ILE A 215 -11.68 -12.23 11.29
N TYR A 216 -11.25 -13.33 10.67
CA TYR A 216 -11.34 -13.54 9.23
C TYR A 216 -12.79 -13.61 8.72
N ASP A 217 -13.69 -14.26 9.46
CA ASP A 217 -15.11 -14.39 9.10
C ASP A 217 -15.98 -13.20 9.54
N GLY A 218 -15.41 -12.28 10.34
CA GLY A 218 -16.07 -11.08 10.83
C GLY A 218 -16.89 -11.27 12.11
N THR A 219 -16.84 -12.44 12.76
CA THR A 219 -17.49 -12.68 14.05
C THR A 219 -16.90 -11.78 15.16
N VAL A 220 -15.60 -11.54 15.10
CA VAL A 220 -14.85 -10.63 15.98
C VAL A 220 -14.25 -9.52 15.14
N GLU A 221 -14.57 -8.27 15.46
CA GLU A 221 -14.04 -7.10 14.78
C GLU A 221 -12.84 -6.53 15.52
N LEU A 222 -11.74 -6.32 14.79
CA LEU A 222 -10.59 -5.56 15.29
C LEU A 222 -10.86 -4.06 15.09
N ARG A 223 -11.16 -3.36 16.18
CA ARG A 223 -11.59 -1.95 16.17
C ARG A 223 -10.45 -0.96 16.01
N SER A 224 -9.34 -1.18 16.73
CA SER A 224 -8.21 -0.25 16.73
C SER A 224 -6.90 -0.93 17.09
N VAL A 225 -5.79 -0.33 16.64
CA VAL A 225 -4.43 -0.81 16.88
C VAL A 225 -3.54 0.36 17.27
N ALA A 226 -2.93 0.26 18.44
CA ALA A 226 -1.85 1.14 18.88
C ALA A 226 -0.55 0.34 18.94
N ARG A 227 0.41 0.70 18.10
CA ARG A 227 1.66 -0.07 17.93
C ARG A 227 2.89 0.81 18.16
N GLU A 228 3.80 0.32 19.00
CA GLU A 228 5.21 0.71 19.09
C GLU A 228 6.05 -0.49 18.63
N ALA A 229 6.37 -0.49 17.34
CA ALA A 229 6.93 -1.64 16.63
C ALA A 229 8.22 -2.18 17.28
N GLY A 230 8.25 -3.50 17.50
CA GLY A 230 9.39 -4.22 18.09
C GLY A 230 9.47 -4.19 19.61
N ASP A 231 8.55 -3.52 20.29
CA ASP A 231 8.50 -3.48 21.76
C ASP A 231 7.12 -3.91 22.28
N ARG A 232 6.08 -3.11 22.01
CA ARG A 232 4.73 -3.38 22.52
C ARG A 232 3.62 -2.81 21.64
N SER A 233 2.54 -3.57 21.53
CA SER A 233 1.30 -3.19 20.85
C SER A 233 0.09 -3.44 21.74
N LYS A 234 -0.94 -2.62 21.54
CA LYS A 234 -2.28 -2.84 22.07
C LYS A 234 -3.26 -2.93 20.90
N ILE A 235 -4.19 -3.87 20.99
CA ILE A 235 -5.31 -3.98 20.05
C ILE A 235 -6.63 -4.01 20.82
N SER A 236 -7.67 -3.43 20.24
CA SER A 236 -9.02 -3.48 20.78
C SER A 236 -9.92 -4.32 19.89
N VAL A 237 -10.65 -5.26 20.47
CA VAL A 237 -11.54 -6.19 19.76
C VAL A 237 -12.94 -6.14 20.33
N SER A 238 -13.95 -6.34 19.50
CA SER A 238 -15.35 -6.44 19.91
C SER A 238 -16.07 -7.51 19.09
N THR A 239 -17.20 -7.98 19.59
CA THR A 239 -18.11 -8.84 18.84
C THR A 239 -19.55 -8.38 19.09
N GLU A 240 -20.43 -8.62 18.13
CA GLU A 240 -21.87 -8.43 18.29
C GLU A 240 -22.56 -9.67 18.88
N TYR A 241 -21.84 -10.80 18.95
CA TYR A 241 -22.35 -12.10 19.38
C TYR A 241 -22.07 -12.33 20.88
N PRO A 242 -23.08 -12.32 21.76
CA PRO A 242 -22.88 -12.45 23.20
C PRO A 242 -22.28 -13.80 23.63
N GLU A 243 -22.41 -14.84 22.82
CA GLU A 243 -21.85 -16.16 23.05
C GLU A 243 -20.35 -16.27 22.72
N VAL A 244 -19.76 -15.25 22.08
CA VAL A 244 -18.36 -15.23 21.67
C VAL A 244 -17.58 -14.31 22.59
N ASP A 245 -16.46 -14.81 23.14
CA ASP A 245 -15.49 -13.98 23.85
C ASP A 245 -14.47 -13.43 22.83
N PRO A 246 -14.47 -12.12 22.51
CA PRO A 246 -13.58 -11.57 21.49
C PRO A 246 -12.11 -11.62 21.93
N VAL A 247 -11.82 -11.43 23.22
CA VAL A 247 -10.45 -11.48 23.74
C VAL A 247 -9.95 -12.93 23.77
N GLY A 248 -10.78 -13.84 24.30
CA GLY A 248 -10.48 -15.28 24.34
C GLY A 248 -10.21 -15.87 22.97
N SER A 249 -11.00 -15.51 21.95
CA SER A 249 -10.81 -15.93 20.56
C SER A 249 -9.45 -15.49 20.01
N CYS A 250 -9.02 -14.26 20.31
CA CYS A 250 -7.73 -13.74 19.82
C CYS A 250 -6.52 -14.34 20.56
N VAL A 251 -6.66 -14.63 21.85
CA VAL A 251 -5.61 -15.25 22.66
C VAL A 251 -5.43 -16.73 22.27
N GLY A 252 -6.55 -17.43 22.07
CA GLY A 252 -6.58 -18.86 21.76
C GLY A 252 -6.23 -19.74 22.98
N PRO A 253 -6.31 -21.08 22.83
CA PRO A 253 -6.07 -22.01 23.93
C PRO A 253 -4.68 -21.82 24.53
N LYS A 254 -4.60 -21.47 25.82
CA LYS A 254 -3.34 -21.17 26.52
C LYS A 254 -2.46 -20.10 25.83
N GLY A 255 -3.06 -19.18 25.07
CA GLY A 255 -2.33 -18.10 24.41
C GLY A 255 -1.60 -18.51 23.13
N THR A 256 -1.88 -19.67 22.55
CA THR A 256 -1.12 -20.17 21.38
C THR A 256 -1.20 -19.25 20.16
N ARG A 257 -2.37 -18.66 19.90
CA ARG A 257 -2.58 -17.79 18.72
C ARG A 257 -1.80 -16.48 18.86
N VAL A 258 -1.99 -15.79 19.98
CA VAL A 258 -1.25 -14.55 20.24
C VAL A 258 0.27 -14.81 20.31
N GLN A 259 0.71 -15.93 20.87
CA GLN A 259 2.13 -16.27 20.92
C GLN A 259 2.74 -16.48 19.53
N ALA A 260 2.01 -17.09 18.59
CA ALA A 260 2.46 -17.24 17.21
C ALA A 260 2.72 -15.88 16.54
N ILE A 261 1.86 -14.89 16.81
CA ILE A 261 2.03 -13.52 16.31
C ILE A 261 3.21 -12.81 17.00
N VAL A 262 3.36 -12.96 18.32
CA VAL A 262 4.50 -12.44 19.07
C VAL A 262 5.83 -13.00 18.53
N ASP A 263 5.86 -14.29 18.21
CA ASP A 263 7.05 -14.96 17.67
C ASP A 263 7.37 -14.47 16.23
N GLU A 264 6.35 -14.23 15.41
CA GLU A 264 6.49 -13.63 14.07
C GLU A 264 7.03 -12.19 14.13
N LEU A 265 6.73 -11.44 15.19
CA LEU A 265 7.24 -10.08 15.43
C LEU A 265 8.50 -10.03 16.30
N LYS A 266 9.16 -11.17 16.50
CA LYS A 266 10.41 -11.33 17.27
C LYS A 266 10.33 -10.79 18.70
N GLY A 267 9.22 -11.08 19.39
CA GLY A 267 9.04 -10.78 20.80
C GLY A 267 8.37 -9.44 21.10
N GLU A 268 7.79 -8.77 20.11
CA GLU A 268 6.89 -7.64 20.35
C GLU A 268 5.72 -8.09 21.23
N LYS A 269 5.55 -7.47 22.41
CA LYS A 269 4.46 -7.83 23.35
C LYS A 269 3.12 -7.30 22.86
N ILE A 270 2.08 -8.11 22.93
CA ILE A 270 0.75 -7.71 22.45
C ILE A 270 -0.24 -7.80 23.61
N ASP A 271 -0.89 -6.69 23.94
CA ASP A 271 -2.05 -6.67 24.83
C ASP A 271 -3.33 -6.61 24.00
N ILE A 272 -4.28 -7.47 24.33
CA ILE A 272 -5.58 -7.55 23.66
C ILE A 272 -6.62 -7.10 24.69
N VAL A 273 -7.41 -6.09 24.34
CA VAL A 273 -8.42 -5.52 25.23
C VAL A 273 -9.79 -5.51 24.56
N GLU A 274 -10.83 -5.66 25.36
CA GLU A 274 -12.21 -5.56 24.89
C GLU A 274 -12.57 -4.09 24.64
N TRP A 275 -13.05 -3.80 23.44
CA TRP A 275 -13.57 -2.49 23.06
C TRP A 275 -14.97 -2.30 23.64
N SER A 276 -15.27 -1.10 24.13
CA SER A 276 -16.59 -0.72 24.62
C SER A 276 -17.03 0.60 24.00
N THR A 277 -18.33 0.76 23.83
CA THR A 277 -18.96 2.04 23.44
C THR A 277 -18.86 3.07 24.57
N ASP A 278 -18.85 2.62 25.84
CA ASP A 278 -18.65 3.48 26.99
C ASP A 278 -17.15 3.83 27.12
N PRO A 279 -16.77 5.13 26.98
CA PRO A 279 -15.37 5.53 27.07
C PRO A 279 -14.75 5.23 28.45
N LYS A 280 -15.53 5.23 29.55
CA LYS A 280 -15.00 4.91 30.89
C LYS A 280 -14.49 3.48 30.92
N VAL A 281 -15.33 2.56 30.46
CA VAL A 281 -15.03 1.13 30.37
C VAL A 281 -13.88 0.89 29.39
N PHE A 282 -13.92 1.53 28.21
CA PHE A 282 -12.89 1.31 27.21
C PHE A 282 -11.50 1.83 27.65
N VAL A 283 -11.44 3.01 28.28
CA VAL A 283 -10.19 3.56 28.84
C VAL A 283 -9.65 2.68 29.97
N ALA A 284 -10.53 2.20 30.85
CA ALA A 284 -10.13 1.27 31.91
C ALA A 284 -9.54 -0.03 31.32
N ASN A 285 -10.22 -0.62 30.32
CA ASN A 285 -9.75 -1.82 29.62
C ASN A 285 -8.39 -1.58 28.93
N ALA A 286 -8.22 -0.43 28.27
CA ALA A 286 -6.99 -0.08 27.53
C ALA A 286 -5.74 0.00 28.42
N LEU A 287 -5.91 0.30 29.71
CA LEU A 287 -4.80 0.36 30.69
C LEU A 287 -4.39 -1.00 31.25
N SER A 288 -5.09 -2.08 30.88
CA SER A 288 -4.71 -3.47 31.19
C SER A 288 -3.22 -3.70 30.86
N PRO A 289 -2.44 -4.28 31.78
CA PRO A 289 -2.84 -5.12 32.93
C PRO A 289 -3.09 -4.37 34.26
N SER A 290 -3.05 -3.04 34.30
CA SER A 290 -3.29 -2.30 35.54
C SER A 290 -4.78 -2.28 35.90
N LYS A 291 -5.09 -2.44 37.19
CA LYS A 291 -6.43 -2.28 37.72
C LYS A 291 -6.74 -0.80 37.89
N VAL A 292 -7.83 -0.38 37.28
CA VAL A 292 -8.37 0.98 37.39
C VAL A 292 -9.42 1.01 38.49
N LEU A 293 -9.38 2.03 39.34
CA LEU A 293 -10.38 2.27 40.39
C LEU A 293 -11.54 3.09 39.85
N GLU A 294 -11.25 4.18 39.14
CA GLU A 294 -12.23 5.13 38.63
C GLU A 294 -11.71 5.82 37.37
N VAL A 295 -12.61 6.17 36.44
CA VAL A 295 -12.30 6.95 35.24
C VAL A 295 -13.22 8.15 35.16
N ILE A 296 -12.63 9.34 35.26
CA ILE A 296 -13.32 10.61 35.15
C ILE A 296 -13.10 11.14 33.75
N ILE A 297 -14.19 11.47 33.06
CA ILE A 297 -14.16 11.93 31.68
C ILE A 297 -14.44 13.43 31.67
N ASP A 298 -13.63 14.14 30.89
CA ASP A 298 -13.90 15.47 30.40
C ASP A 298 -14.21 15.39 28.90
N GLU A 299 -15.49 15.52 28.56
CA GLU A 299 -15.96 15.42 27.17
C GLU A 299 -15.55 16.62 26.32
N GLU A 300 -15.40 17.81 26.91
CA GLU A 300 -15.05 19.03 26.18
C GLU A 300 -13.61 18.94 25.65
N ASP A 301 -12.67 18.52 26.51
CA ASP A 301 -11.25 18.45 26.18
C ASP A 301 -10.79 17.09 25.62
N LYS A 302 -11.71 16.12 25.52
CA LYS A 302 -11.42 14.70 25.24
C LYS A 302 -10.29 14.18 26.13
N ALA A 303 -10.38 14.50 27.41
CA ALA A 303 -9.41 14.12 28.42
C ALA A 303 -10.06 13.18 29.44
N THR A 304 -9.23 12.33 30.03
CA THR A 304 -9.65 11.40 31.08
C THR A 304 -8.63 11.43 32.20
N THR A 305 -9.13 11.49 33.43
CA THR A 305 -8.31 11.28 34.63
C THR A 305 -8.62 9.89 35.16
N VAL A 306 -7.62 9.03 35.15
CA VAL A 306 -7.73 7.65 35.57
C VAL A 306 -7.06 7.48 36.92
N ILE A 307 -7.81 6.95 37.87
CA ILE A 307 -7.35 6.73 39.23
C ILE A 307 -6.98 5.26 39.38
N VAL A 308 -5.75 5.01 39.84
CA VAL A 308 -5.22 3.66 40.06
C VAL A 308 -4.70 3.54 41.49
N PRO A 309 -4.62 2.31 42.05
CA PRO A 309 -4.00 2.12 43.35
C PRO A 309 -2.54 2.60 43.34
N ASP A 310 -2.03 3.15 44.45
CA ASP A 310 -0.68 3.72 44.52
C ASP A 310 0.41 2.73 44.08
N TYR A 311 0.26 1.45 44.46
CA TYR A 311 1.20 0.39 44.10
C TYR A 311 1.20 0.02 42.60
N GLN A 312 0.18 0.43 41.85
CA GLN A 312 0.08 0.18 40.40
C GLN A 312 0.33 1.43 39.54
N LEU A 313 0.53 2.61 40.14
CA LEU A 313 0.79 3.85 39.39
C LEU A 313 1.91 3.67 38.34
N SER A 314 3.04 3.09 38.77
CA SER A 314 4.18 2.83 37.89
C SER A 314 3.86 1.82 36.77
N LEU A 315 3.01 0.82 37.05
CA LEU A 315 2.58 -0.17 36.05
C LEU A 315 1.63 0.46 35.02
N ALA A 316 0.69 1.29 35.49
CA ALA A 316 -0.31 1.97 34.68
C ALA A 316 0.33 2.97 33.71
N ILE A 317 1.33 3.73 34.17
CA ILE A 317 2.16 4.59 33.32
C ILE A 317 3.01 3.73 32.37
N GLY A 318 3.64 2.68 32.90
CA GLY A 318 4.53 1.79 32.17
C GLY A 318 5.92 2.38 31.94
N LYS A 319 6.83 1.56 31.40
CA LYS A 319 8.22 1.97 31.14
C LYS A 319 8.25 3.18 30.20
N ARG A 320 8.80 4.32 30.65
CA ARG A 320 8.82 5.60 29.91
C ARG A 320 7.44 6.07 29.43
N GLY A 321 6.37 5.75 30.17
CA GLY A 321 5.00 6.12 29.80
C GLY A 321 4.41 5.32 28.64
N GLN A 322 5.02 4.20 28.24
CA GLN A 322 4.59 3.43 27.08
C GLN A 322 3.15 2.90 27.22
N ASN A 323 2.76 2.40 28.40
CA ASN A 323 1.42 1.82 28.58
C ASN A 323 0.33 2.89 28.42
N ALA A 324 0.51 4.03 29.09
CA ALA A 324 -0.38 5.18 28.97
C ALA A 324 -0.43 5.73 27.53
N ARG A 325 0.72 5.83 26.84
CA ARG A 325 0.78 6.32 25.46
C ARG A 325 0.07 5.38 24.47
N LEU A 326 0.26 4.08 24.62
CA LEU A 326 -0.42 3.09 23.80
C LEU A 326 -1.94 3.10 24.07
N ALA A 327 -2.35 3.18 25.34
CA ALA A 327 -3.76 3.28 25.70
C ALA A 327 -4.40 4.56 25.12
N ALA A 328 -3.75 5.72 25.24
CA ALA A 328 -4.22 6.97 24.67
C ALA A 328 -4.33 6.92 23.14
N LYS A 329 -3.37 6.29 22.46
CA LYS A 329 -3.42 6.10 21.00
C LYS A 329 -4.51 5.12 20.58
N LEU A 330 -4.80 4.11 21.40
CA LEU A 330 -5.82 3.09 21.15
C LEU A 330 -7.23 3.68 21.29
N THR A 331 -7.47 4.43 22.37
CA THR A 331 -8.79 5.00 22.66
C THR A 331 -9.03 6.32 21.96
N GLY A 332 -7.97 7.06 21.59
CA GLY A 332 -8.06 8.41 21.06
C GLY A 332 -8.27 9.49 22.13
N TRP A 333 -8.27 9.13 23.41
CA TRP A 333 -8.44 10.04 24.54
C TRP A 333 -7.10 10.43 25.16
N LYS A 334 -6.99 11.65 25.68
CA LYS A 334 -5.86 12.00 26.56
C LYS A 334 -6.07 11.32 27.91
N ILE A 335 -5.06 10.61 28.40
CA ILE A 335 -5.14 9.85 29.64
C ILE A 335 -4.12 10.44 30.62
N ASP A 336 -4.62 11.05 31.70
CA ASP A 336 -3.86 11.41 32.89
C ASP A 336 -4.04 10.33 33.95
N ILE A 337 -2.97 9.88 34.60
CA ILE A 337 -3.03 8.78 35.58
C ILE A 337 -2.61 9.32 36.94
N LYS A 338 -3.51 9.22 37.92
CA LYS A 338 -3.27 9.63 39.31
C LYS A 338 -3.34 8.43 40.24
N SER A 339 -2.58 8.49 41.33
CA SER A 339 -2.73 7.50 42.39
C SER A 339 -3.97 7.79 43.24
N GLU A 340 -4.45 6.77 43.95
CA GLU A 340 -5.55 6.89 44.89
C GLU A 340 -5.30 7.99 45.94
N THR A 341 -4.07 8.06 46.49
CA THR A 341 -3.70 9.10 47.47
C THR A 341 -3.74 10.49 46.85
N ASP A 342 -3.13 10.70 45.69
CA ASP A 342 -3.11 11.99 45.01
C ASP A 342 -4.51 12.45 44.60
N ALA A 343 -5.38 11.51 44.21
CA ALA A 343 -6.76 11.80 43.83
C ALA A 343 -7.63 12.19 45.03
N ARG A 344 -7.39 11.58 46.20
CA ARG A 344 -8.04 11.97 47.47
C ARG A 344 -7.60 13.34 47.94
N ASP A 345 -6.31 13.62 47.89
CA ASP A 345 -5.76 14.92 48.28
C ASP A 345 -6.27 16.05 47.38
N ALA A 346 -6.50 15.75 46.09
CA ALA A 346 -7.12 16.68 45.16
C ALA A 346 -8.65 16.81 45.31
N GLY A 347 -9.29 16.00 46.16
CA GLY A 347 -10.75 15.98 46.34
C GLY A 347 -11.54 15.42 45.16
N ILE A 348 -10.88 14.67 44.27
CA ILE A 348 -11.46 14.13 43.03
C ILE A 348 -11.93 12.67 43.23
N TYR A 349 -11.51 12.01 44.33
CA TYR A 349 -11.87 10.63 44.66
C TYR A 349 -12.16 10.47 46.16
N PRO A 350 -13.21 9.71 46.57
CA PRO A 350 -14.24 9.09 45.73
C PRO A 350 -15.17 10.15 45.10
N LEU A 351 -15.79 9.82 43.96
CA LEU A 351 -16.92 10.60 43.49
C LEU A 351 -18.04 10.46 44.53
N ASN A 352 -18.37 11.55 45.23
CA ASN A 352 -19.58 11.58 46.04
C ASN A 352 -20.76 11.81 45.10
N ASP A 353 -21.48 10.75 44.73
CA ASP A 353 -22.74 10.84 43.98
C ASP A 353 -23.90 11.45 44.79
N ASP A 354 -23.70 11.74 46.09
CA ASP A 354 -24.77 12.15 47.03
C ASP A 354 -25.05 13.68 47.08
N LEU A 355 -24.56 14.49 46.14
CA LEU A 355 -24.79 15.94 46.14
C LEU A 355 -25.94 16.42 45.23
N PHE A 356 -26.80 15.52 44.74
CA PHE A 356 -27.86 15.87 43.79
C PHE A 356 -29.30 15.60 44.26
N PHE A 357 -29.62 15.56 45.55
CA PHE A 357 -31.01 15.76 46.01
C PHE A 357 -31.08 16.50 47.35
N GLU A 358 -31.93 17.52 47.38
CA GLU A 358 -32.37 18.37 48.51
C GLU A 358 -31.72 19.76 48.63
N GLU A 359 -32.02 20.64 47.67
CA GLU A 359 -32.48 22.00 48.03
C GLU A 359 -33.79 22.30 47.29
N GLU A 360 -34.70 22.95 48.02
CA GLU A 360 -36.01 23.52 47.61
C GLU A 360 -37.19 22.55 47.46
N ASP A 361 -37.96 22.38 48.54
CA ASP A 361 -39.29 23.01 48.63
C ASP A 361 -40.03 22.60 49.92
N THR A 362 -40.09 23.51 50.90
CA THR A 362 -41.33 23.71 51.66
C THR A 362 -41.45 25.19 51.97
N SER A 363 -42.06 25.88 51.01
CA SER A 363 -42.61 27.21 51.19
C SER A 363 -43.58 27.23 52.36
N GLU A 364 -43.42 28.26 53.19
CA GLU A 364 -44.35 28.69 54.20
C GLU A 364 -45.77 28.77 53.62
N SER A 365 -46.70 28.01 54.19
CA SER A 365 -48.12 28.38 54.16
C SER A 365 -48.63 28.47 55.58
N THR A 366 -48.61 29.71 56.06
CA THR A 366 -49.43 30.21 57.15
C THR A 366 -50.89 29.87 56.90
N PHE A 367 -51.46 29.01 57.74
CA PHE A 367 -52.90 28.92 57.94
C PHE A 367 -53.17 29.26 59.40
N ASP A 368 -53.75 30.44 59.60
CA ASP A 368 -54.24 30.94 60.87
C ASP A 368 -55.76 31.08 60.81
N LEU A 369 -56.38 30.89 61.98
CA LEU A 369 -57.78 31.09 62.39
C LEU A 369 -58.76 29.97 62.01
N SER A 370 -59.56 29.41 62.93
CA SER A 370 -60.16 30.02 64.13
C SER A 370 -60.59 28.97 65.18
N GLU A 371 -60.39 29.28 66.46
CA GLU A 371 -61.21 28.77 67.56
C GLU A 371 -62.62 29.39 67.48
N ASP A 372 -63.67 28.58 67.62
CA ASP A 372 -64.81 28.87 68.48
C ASP A 372 -65.72 27.64 68.65
N GLU A 373 -66.34 27.59 69.82
CA GLU A 373 -67.01 26.52 70.56
C GLU A 373 -68.31 25.93 69.95
N ILE A 374 -68.88 24.95 70.70
CA ILE A 374 -70.23 24.32 70.67
C ILE A 374 -70.17 22.93 69.98
N GLU A 375 -70.40 21.78 70.64
CA GLU A 375 -71.28 21.41 71.76
C GLU A 375 -70.73 20.19 72.53
#